data_AF-A0A396JUQ7-F1
#
_entry.id   AF-A0A396JUQ7-F1
#
_cell.length_a   1.000
_cell.length_b   1.000
_cell.length_c   1.000
_cell.angle_alpha   90.00
_cell.angle_beta   90.00
_cell.angle_gamma   90.00
#
_symmetry.space_group_name_H-M   'P 1'
#
loop_
_entity.id
_entity.type
_entity.pdbx_description
1 polymer ?
#
loop_
_entity_poly.entity_id
_entity_poly.type
_entity_poly.pdbx_seq_one_letter_code
_entity_poly.pdbx_strand_id
1 'polypeptide(L)'
;MLLAGVASLIVYSRETVTDNQIQNTPSLAKVWNVLEVRILVALSLYMQIVLIFLGNRRKYIANIWLQLLNWLTYLSADWTATLALGVLSKDHKTDPNFVIMAIWAPFLLVHLGGPDTITAYSLEDNELWYRHMLVLLSQLTVAVYVVYRSWNGSPLNYVNIPIFVAGIVKYGERSWSLWSGSSKGFRESILPPPDPGPNYAKFMDDYTAKKDEGYHVTLEEVDETTPSLLEHNYQGETKIPNPNIPHARALHDGLKFYKIPECLFADLILSFQDHKTSQLFFQNMDWEHAFEVIAVELGLVYDMLYTKAVLTYSKRGIFLKSVSFFCTLFALISFSFLIYKGDVNQHDLHLNYDHIITILLFTGAIILEIYAVIVLLSSSRAMFWFSNHNSRRIHLLYKFISCFQFFLNFHTLSRGLILCHNSTSLDFA
;
A
#
# COMPACT_ATOMS: atom_id res chain seq x y z
N MET A 1 4.25 5.89 24.98
CA MET A 1 5.20 5.78 26.11
C MET A 1 6.34 4.80 25.85
N LEU A 2 6.11 3.58 25.35
CA LEU A 2 7.22 2.63 25.04
C LEU A 2 8.14 3.09 23.90
N LEU A 3 7.61 3.72 22.86
CA LEU A 3 8.41 4.26 21.76
C LEU A 3 9.23 5.50 22.14
N ALA A 4 8.64 6.40 22.91
CA ALA A 4 9.38 7.44 23.60
C ALA A 4 10.40 6.83 24.57
N GLY A 5 10.08 5.71 25.23
CA GLY A 5 11.00 4.97 26.09
C GLY A 5 12.20 4.39 25.34
N VAL A 6 12.02 3.75 24.18
CA VAL A 6 13.11 3.19 23.36
C VAL A 6 13.87 4.27 22.61
N ALA A 7 13.20 5.28 22.06
CA ALA A 7 13.86 6.45 21.49
C ALA A 7 14.63 7.23 22.56
N SER A 8 14.07 7.41 23.75
CA SER A 8 14.78 7.95 24.90
C SER A 8 15.85 7.00 25.40
N LEU A 9 15.73 5.67 25.29
CA LEU A 9 16.79 4.73 25.66
C LEU A 9 17.94 4.73 24.65
N ILE A 10 17.64 4.95 23.36
CA ILE A 10 18.64 5.10 22.29
C ILE A 10 19.29 6.48 22.38
N VAL A 11 18.52 7.53 22.67
CA VAL A 11 19.04 8.89 22.90
C VAL A 11 19.83 8.94 24.21
N TYR A 12 19.35 8.27 25.26
CA TYR A 12 20.04 8.15 26.55
C TYR A 12 21.26 7.24 26.45
N SER A 13 21.20 6.12 25.71
CA SER A 13 22.40 5.32 25.43
C SER A 13 23.38 6.12 24.57
N ARG A 14 22.89 6.93 23.64
CA ARG A 14 23.72 7.87 22.88
C ARG A 14 24.35 8.91 23.78
N GLU A 15 23.62 9.58 24.67
CA GLU A 15 24.19 10.57 25.60
C GLU A 15 25.18 9.93 26.58
N THR A 16 24.82 8.83 27.23
CA THR A 16 25.69 8.11 28.17
C THR A 16 26.92 7.49 27.51
N VAL A 17 26.81 7.00 26.26
CA VAL A 17 27.97 6.58 25.48
C VAL A 17 28.79 7.80 25.09
N THR A 18 28.19 8.89 24.61
CA THR A 18 28.93 10.10 24.23
C THR A 18 29.70 10.69 25.42
N ASP A 19 29.10 10.76 26.60
CA ASP A 19 29.75 11.26 27.83
C ASP A 19 30.89 10.36 28.31
N ASN A 20 30.69 9.03 28.29
CA ASN A 20 31.76 8.07 28.64
C ASN A 20 32.89 8.03 27.57
N GLN A 21 32.59 8.41 26.33
CA GLN A 21 33.50 8.42 25.19
C GLN A 21 34.32 9.72 25.08
N ILE A 22 33.76 10.86 25.50
CA ILE A 22 34.47 12.14 25.60
C ILE A 22 35.65 12.02 26.61
N GLN A 23 35.55 11.12 27.59
CA GLN A 23 36.65 10.85 28.53
C GLN A 23 37.67 9.82 28.03
N ASN A 24 37.34 8.94 27.08
CA ASN A 24 38.19 7.81 26.67
C ASN A 24 38.19 7.60 25.14
N THR A 25 39.09 8.29 24.43
CA THR A 25 39.53 8.08 23.02
C THR A 25 38.53 8.36 21.87
N PRO A 26 38.90 9.20 20.87
CA PRO A 26 38.05 9.54 19.70
C PRO A 26 37.79 8.37 18.73
N SER A 27 38.50 7.25 18.85
CA SER A 27 38.34 6.06 18.01
C SER A 27 37.06 5.28 18.29
N LEU A 28 36.66 5.17 19.55
CA LEU A 28 35.49 4.39 19.95
C LEU A 28 34.18 5.10 19.57
N ALA A 29 34.12 6.43 19.66
CA ALA A 29 32.96 7.22 19.24
C ALA A 29 32.69 7.06 17.73
N LYS A 30 33.77 6.98 16.94
CA LYS A 30 33.68 6.71 15.51
C LYS A 30 33.11 5.32 15.21
N VAL A 31 33.59 4.29 15.90
CA VAL A 31 33.06 2.91 15.78
C VAL A 31 31.58 2.85 16.15
N TRP A 32 31.18 3.53 17.22
CA TRP A 32 29.78 3.58 17.65
C TRP A 32 28.86 4.21 16.60
N ASN A 33 29.26 5.34 16.01
CA ASN A 33 28.46 5.99 14.96
C ASN A 33 28.24 5.08 13.74
N VAL A 34 29.25 4.32 13.31
CA VAL A 34 29.13 3.37 12.20
C VAL A 34 28.21 2.21 12.56
N LEU A 35 28.37 1.64 13.77
CA LEU A 35 27.52 0.57 14.27
C LEU A 35 26.06 1.01 14.42
N GLU A 36 25.83 2.24 14.91
CA GLU A 36 24.51 2.85 15.06
C GLU A 36 23.76 2.88 13.72
N VAL A 37 24.39 3.38 12.65
CA VAL A 37 23.76 3.41 11.31
C VAL A 37 23.44 2.00 10.82
N ARG A 38 24.37 1.04 10.97
CA ARG A 38 24.16 -0.35 10.55
C ARG A 38 22.94 -0.98 11.23
N ILE A 39 22.82 -0.78 12.55
CA ILE A 39 21.68 -1.28 13.33
C ILE A 39 20.37 -0.61 12.89
N LEU A 40 20.36 0.72 12.73
CA LEU A 40 19.16 1.46 12.34
C LEU A 40 18.66 1.06 10.95
N VAL A 41 19.57 0.87 9.99
CA VAL A 41 19.23 0.46 8.62
C VAL A 41 18.66 -0.97 8.61
N ALA A 42 19.30 -1.91 9.31
CA ALA A 42 18.79 -3.28 9.44
C ALA A 42 17.43 -3.32 10.16
N LEU A 43 17.27 -2.53 11.23
CA LEU A 43 16.01 -2.39 11.95
C LEU A 43 14.90 -1.83 11.05
N SER A 44 15.22 -0.87 10.19
CA SER A 44 14.24 -0.31 9.25
C SER A 44 13.69 -1.38 8.29
N LEU A 45 14.56 -2.25 7.74
CA LEU A 45 14.13 -3.36 6.90
C LEU A 45 13.27 -4.37 7.68
N TYR A 46 13.67 -4.70 8.91
CA TYR A 46 12.91 -5.58 9.78
C TYR A 46 11.49 -5.05 10.04
N MET A 47 11.35 -3.75 10.33
CA MET A 47 10.04 -3.12 10.53
C MET A 47 9.17 -3.21 9.27
N GLN A 48 9.75 -3.00 8.07
CA GLN A 48 9.01 -3.16 6.80
C GLN A 48 8.52 -4.60 6.58
N ILE A 49 9.36 -5.59 6.89
CA ILE A 49 8.98 -7.00 6.85
C ILE A 49 7.82 -7.26 7.82
N VAL A 50 7.92 -6.80 9.07
CA VAL A 50 6.83 -6.99 10.05
C VAL A 50 5.53 -6.34 9.57
N LEU A 51 5.59 -5.11 9.05
CA LEU A 51 4.42 -4.41 8.53
C LEU A 51 3.79 -5.09 7.33
N ILE A 52 4.59 -5.64 6.40
CA ILE A 52 4.01 -6.29 5.22
C ILE A 52 3.19 -7.53 5.61
N PHE A 53 3.73 -8.37 6.50
CA PHE A 53 3.10 -9.60 6.96
C PHE A 53 1.93 -9.34 7.91
N LEU A 54 2.12 -8.50 8.93
CA LEU A 54 1.09 -8.24 9.94
C LEU A 54 -0.01 -7.30 9.41
N GLY A 55 0.37 -6.30 8.61
CA GLY A 55 -0.55 -5.35 8.00
C GLY A 55 -1.58 -6.06 7.11
N ASN A 56 -1.17 -7.08 6.37
CA ASN A 56 -2.11 -7.88 5.60
C ASN A 56 -3.00 -8.78 6.48
N ARG A 57 -2.45 -9.40 7.54
CA ARG A 57 -3.22 -10.27 8.46
C ARG A 57 -4.30 -9.50 9.23
N ARG A 58 -4.09 -8.22 9.49
CA ARG A 58 -5.05 -7.36 10.23
C ARG A 58 -6.43 -7.29 9.57
N LYS A 59 -6.50 -7.45 8.24
CA LYS A 59 -7.75 -7.43 7.47
C LYS A 59 -8.70 -8.59 7.84
N TYR A 60 -8.14 -9.71 8.30
CA TYR A 60 -8.90 -10.96 8.52
C TYR A 60 -8.93 -11.43 9.97
N ILE A 61 -8.00 -10.96 10.81
CA ILE A 61 -7.84 -11.44 12.18
C ILE A 61 -7.96 -10.26 13.15
N ALA A 62 -9.04 -10.27 13.94
CA ALA A 62 -9.24 -9.35 15.05
C ALA A 62 -8.53 -9.88 16.31
N ASN A 63 -7.23 -9.56 16.46
CA ASN A 63 -6.46 -9.89 17.66
C ASN A 63 -5.77 -8.64 18.20
N ILE A 64 -6.01 -8.33 19.47
CA ILE A 64 -5.47 -7.14 20.17
C ILE A 64 -3.93 -7.09 20.11
N TRP A 65 -3.26 -8.24 20.24
CA TRP A 65 -1.79 -8.30 20.20
C TRP A 65 -1.25 -8.01 18.80
N LEU A 66 -1.94 -8.49 17.75
CA LEU A 66 -1.60 -8.16 16.37
C LEU A 66 -1.80 -6.68 16.08
N GLN A 67 -2.91 -6.10 16.56
CA GLN A 67 -3.21 -4.67 16.41
C GLN A 67 -2.16 -3.80 17.12
N LEU A 68 -1.80 -4.14 18.35
CA LEU A 68 -0.81 -3.41 19.15
C LEU A 68 0.59 -3.52 18.55
N LEU A 69 1.01 -4.71 18.12
CA LEU A 69 2.31 -4.91 17.47
C LEU A 69 2.38 -4.16 16.14
N ASN A 70 1.34 -4.25 15.32
CA ASN A 70 1.27 -3.53 14.04
C ASN A 70 1.28 -2.01 14.26
N TRP A 71 0.55 -1.51 15.25
CA TRP A 71 0.54 -0.10 15.63
C TRP A 71 1.92 0.41 16.06
N LEU A 72 2.59 -0.31 16.97
CA LEU A 72 3.93 0.04 17.41
C LEU A 72 4.92 0.05 16.24
N THR A 73 4.88 -0.98 15.40
CA THR A 73 5.76 -1.10 14.23
C THR A 73 5.51 0.04 13.24
N TYR A 74 4.24 0.38 12.99
CA TYR A 74 3.83 1.46 12.08
C TYR A 74 4.39 2.81 12.52
N LEU A 75 4.21 3.16 13.80
CA LEU A 75 4.74 4.40 14.36
C LEU A 75 6.28 4.43 14.38
N SER A 76 6.92 3.27 14.56
CA SER A 76 8.38 3.16 14.66
C SER A 76 9.08 3.24 13.31
N ALA A 77 8.45 2.73 12.24
CA ALA A 77 9.10 2.52 10.95
C ALA A 77 9.65 3.82 10.35
N ASP A 78 8.79 4.84 10.24
CA ASP A 78 9.18 6.14 9.67
C ASP A 78 10.19 6.88 10.56
N TRP A 79 10.02 6.80 11.88
CA TRP A 79 10.95 7.36 12.84
C TRP A 79 12.35 6.75 12.70
N THR A 80 12.43 5.41 12.63
CA THR A 80 13.69 4.68 12.48
C THR A 80 14.41 5.07 11.19
N ALA A 81 13.69 5.17 10.07
CA ALA A 81 14.28 5.56 8.80
C ALA A 81 14.76 7.03 8.80
N THR A 82 14.00 7.92 9.44
CA THR A 82 14.39 9.33 9.63
C THR A 82 15.67 9.46 10.46
N LEU A 83 15.74 8.73 11.58
CA LEU A 83 16.93 8.71 12.44
C LEU A 83 18.14 8.17 11.68
N ALA A 84 17.99 7.07 10.94
CA ALA A 84 19.06 6.51 10.13
C ALA A 84 19.60 7.52 9.11
N LEU A 85 18.72 8.23 8.38
CA LEU A 85 19.11 9.29 7.45
C LEU A 85 19.83 10.45 8.17
N GLY A 86 19.35 10.84 9.35
CA GLY A 86 19.96 11.90 10.15
C GLY A 86 21.39 11.53 10.60
N VAL A 87 21.61 10.31 11.08
CA VAL A 87 22.96 9.85 11.47
C VAL A 87 23.88 9.70 10.25
N LEU A 88 23.35 9.24 9.11
CA LEU A 88 24.10 9.11 7.85
C LEU A 88 24.52 10.49 7.28
N SER A 89 23.75 11.54 7.57
CA SER A 89 24.06 12.92 7.20
C SER A 89 25.16 13.58 8.04
N LYS A 90 25.66 12.96 9.12
CA LYS A 90 26.80 13.49 9.90
C LYS A 90 28.12 13.28 9.15
N ASP A 91 29.16 14.04 9.49
CA ASP A 91 30.44 13.98 8.75
C ASP A 91 31.16 12.64 8.94
N HIS A 92 31.22 11.85 7.87
CA HIS A 92 31.89 10.55 7.80
C HIS A 92 33.01 10.54 6.74
N LYS A 93 33.55 11.71 6.37
CA LYS A 93 34.59 11.85 5.31
C LYS A 93 35.85 10.99 5.52
N THR A 94 36.10 10.53 6.74
CA THR A 94 37.27 9.71 7.07
C THR A 94 37.03 8.21 6.87
N ASP A 95 35.82 7.79 6.45
CA ASP A 95 35.50 6.38 6.23
C ASP A 95 35.61 5.99 4.76
N PRO A 96 36.50 5.05 4.40
CA PRO A 96 36.67 4.61 3.01
C PRO A 96 35.40 3.97 2.44
N ASN A 97 34.54 3.42 3.30
CA ASN A 97 33.29 2.76 2.93
C ASN A 97 32.08 3.70 2.89
N PHE A 98 32.26 5.01 3.08
CA PHE A 98 31.14 5.96 3.06
C PHE A 98 30.34 5.91 1.74
N VAL A 99 30.99 5.57 0.63
CA VAL A 99 30.34 5.35 -0.68
C VAL A 99 29.29 4.23 -0.63
N ILE A 100 29.57 3.13 0.08
CA ILE A 100 28.64 2.01 0.24
C ILE A 100 27.52 2.39 1.21
N MET A 101 27.86 3.03 2.33
CA MET A 101 26.86 3.48 3.31
C MET A 101 25.87 4.49 2.70
N ALA A 102 26.32 5.32 1.75
CA ALA A 102 25.47 6.26 1.05
C ALA A 102 24.36 5.58 0.22
N ILE A 103 24.56 4.33 -0.22
CA ILE A 103 23.53 3.50 -0.88
C ILE A 103 22.33 3.27 0.05
N TRP A 104 22.54 3.29 1.37
CA TRP A 104 21.46 3.11 2.32
C TRP A 104 20.52 4.31 2.39
N ALA A 105 20.97 5.53 2.03
CA ALA A 105 20.09 6.71 2.04
C ALA A 105 18.91 6.59 1.07
N PRO A 106 19.12 6.28 -0.22
CA PRO A 106 18.03 5.98 -1.15
C PRO A 106 17.18 4.78 -0.73
N PHE A 107 17.76 3.75 -0.12
CA PHE A 107 17.00 2.61 0.43
C PHE A 107 16.07 3.01 1.56
N LEU A 108 16.51 3.91 2.44
CA LEU A 108 15.66 4.43 3.50
C LEU A 108 14.47 5.21 2.92
N LEU A 109 14.61 5.87 1.76
CA LEU A 109 13.47 6.44 1.05
C LEU A 109 12.50 5.38 0.53
N VAL A 110 13.00 4.25 0.01
CA VAL A 110 12.17 3.10 -0.35
C VAL A 110 11.38 2.59 0.86
N HIS A 111 12.01 2.48 2.03
CA HIS A 111 11.35 2.09 3.28
C HIS A 111 10.32 3.14 3.75
N LEU A 112 10.62 4.42 3.62
CA LEU A 112 9.69 5.53 3.93
C LEU A 112 8.49 5.55 2.99
N GLY A 113 8.62 5.03 1.78
CA GLY A 113 7.49 4.72 0.91
C GLY A 113 6.51 3.71 1.52
N GLY A 114 6.91 2.91 2.51
CA GLY A 114 6.07 1.97 3.23
C GLY A 114 5.61 0.76 2.39
N PRO A 115 5.08 -0.28 3.05
CA PRO A 115 4.61 -1.49 2.36
C PRO A 115 3.26 -1.24 1.69
N ASP A 116 2.89 -2.12 0.77
CA ASP A 116 1.65 -1.95 -0.01
C ASP A 116 0.40 -2.40 0.77
N THR A 117 0.59 -3.20 1.82
CA THR A 117 -0.48 -3.80 2.64
C THR A 117 -1.01 -2.88 3.74
N ILE A 118 -0.28 -1.82 4.09
CA ILE A 118 -0.68 -0.83 5.08
C ILE A 118 -0.10 0.55 4.72
N THR A 119 -0.98 1.49 4.42
CA THR A 119 -0.64 2.90 4.18
C THR A 119 -1.03 3.78 5.37
N ALA A 120 -2.25 3.54 5.87
CA ALA A 120 -2.80 4.20 7.04
C ALA A 120 -3.14 3.18 8.12
N TYR A 121 -2.87 3.53 9.38
CA TYR A 121 -3.34 2.74 10.50
C TYR A 121 -4.79 3.10 10.82
N SER A 122 -5.10 4.39 10.89
CA SER A 122 -6.46 4.92 11.07
C SER A 122 -6.84 5.89 9.95
N LEU A 123 -8.12 6.23 9.81
CA LEU A 123 -8.57 7.14 8.75
C LEU A 123 -8.03 8.57 8.93
N GLU A 124 -7.74 8.96 10.17
CA GLU A 124 -7.15 10.26 10.50
C GLU A 124 -5.74 10.41 9.91
N ASP A 125 -4.99 9.30 9.72
CA ASP A 125 -3.68 9.33 9.07
C ASP A 125 -3.80 9.74 7.60
N ASN A 126 -4.90 9.39 6.91
CA ASN A 126 -5.16 9.78 5.53
C ASN A 126 -5.40 11.30 5.41
N GLU A 127 -6.11 11.90 6.38
CA GLU A 127 -6.34 13.35 6.39
C GLU A 127 -5.03 14.15 6.54
N LEU A 128 -4.04 13.57 7.23
CA LEU A 128 -2.73 14.16 7.46
C LEU A 128 -1.77 13.97 6.29
N TRP A 129 -2.23 13.60 5.09
CA TRP A 129 -1.36 13.33 3.94
C TRP A 129 -0.43 14.50 3.57
N TYR A 130 -0.87 15.76 3.72
CA TYR A 130 -0.02 16.93 3.49
C TYR A 130 1.20 16.97 4.42
N ARG A 131 1.03 16.59 5.70
CA ARG A 131 2.13 16.53 6.66
C ARG A 131 3.12 15.44 6.28
N HIS A 132 2.62 14.27 5.90
CA HIS A 132 3.44 13.16 5.43
C HIS A 132 4.25 13.55 4.19
N MET A 133 3.63 14.24 3.22
CA MET A 133 4.32 14.76 2.03
C MET A 133 5.50 15.66 2.40
N LEU A 134 5.29 16.64 3.30
CA LEU A 134 6.33 17.56 3.73
C LEU A 134 7.49 16.83 4.44
N VAL A 135 7.17 15.90 5.34
CA VAL A 135 8.18 15.08 6.02
C VAL A 135 9.00 14.29 5.00
N LEU A 136 8.33 13.64 4.05
CA LEU A 136 9.01 12.85 3.06
C LEU A 136 9.86 13.73 2.11
N LEU A 137 9.44 14.96 1.75
CA LEU A 137 10.25 15.90 0.95
C LEU A 137 11.54 16.31 1.70
N SER A 138 11.44 16.52 3.01
CA SER A 138 12.61 16.83 3.83
C SER A 138 13.60 15.64 3.84
N GLN A 139 13.09 14.41 3.95
CA GLN A 139 13.91 13.19 3.92
C GLN A 139 14.54 12.95 2.54
N LEU A 140 13.81 13.22 1.45
CA LEU A 140 14.34 13.18 0.09
C LEU A 140 15.54 14.14 -0.05
N THR A 141 15.42 15.35 0.47
CA THR A 141 16.50 16.35 0.46
C THR A 141 17.72 15.86 1.22
N VAL A 142 17.54 15.28 2.42
CA VAL A 142 18.64 14.70 3.22
C VAL A 142 19.31 13.54 2.48
N ALA A 143 18.54 12.64 1.86
CA ALA A 143 19.10 11.52 1.11
C ALA A 143 19.92 12.00 -0.10
N VAL A 144 19.41 12.99 -0.85
CA VAL A 144 20.15 13.62 -1.97
C VAL A 144 21.46 14.24 -1.46
N TYR A 145 21.42 14.94 -0.32
CA TYR A 145 22.61 15.52 0.29
C TYR A 145 23.67 14.47 0.68
N VAL A 146 23.25 13.33 1.26
CA VAL A 146 24.16 12.22 1.60
C VAL A 146 24.86 11.68 0.35
N VAL A 147 24.10 11.40 -0.72
CA VAL A 147 24.67 10.85 -1.96
C VAL A 147 25.53 11.87 -2.70
N TYR A 148 25.15 13.15 -2.69
CA TYR A 148 25.98 14.22 -3.23
C TYR A 148 27.34 14.26 -2.53
N ARG A 149 27.37 14.14 -1.20
CA ARG A 149 28.61 14.12 -0.44
C ARG A 149 29.47 12.88 -0.74
N SER A 150 28.86 11.71 -0.94
CA SER A 150 29.62 10.49 -1.22
C SER A 150 30.22 10.46 -2.63
N TRP A 151 29.84 11.44 -3.47
CA TRP A 151 30.21 11.46 -4.88
C TRP A 151 31.70 11.75 -5.08
N ASN A 152 32.46 10.70 -5.36
CA ASN A 152 33.90 10.76 -5.64
C ASN A 152 34.25 10.30 -7.07
N GLY A 153 33.25 10.16 -7.95
CA GLY A 153 33.43 9.65 -9.32
C GLY A 153 33.55 8.12 -9.43
N SER A 154 33.53 7.38 -8.31
CA SER A 154 33.52 5.92 -8.33
C SER A 154 32.30 5.36 -9.06
N PRO A 155 32.44 4.26 -9.84
CA PRO A 155 31.32 3.56 -10.47
C PRO A 155 30.20 3.17 -9.49
N LEU A 156 30.52 2.94 -8.21
CA LEU A 156 29.53 2.59 -7.18
C LEU A 156 28.49 3.70 -6.95
N ASN A 157 28.85 4.98 -7.15
CA ASN A 157 27.91 6.08 -6.94
C ASN A 157 26.72 6.03 -7.91
N TYR A 158 26.90 5.47 -9.12
CA TYR A 158 25.84 5.33 -10.11
C TYR A 158 24.76 4.33 -9.69
N VAL A 159 25.06 3.41 -8.75
CA VAL A 159 24.07 2.48 -8.17
C VAL A 159 22.97 3.24 -7.41
N ASN A 160 23.27 4.43 -6.88
CA ASN A 160 22.27 5.25 -6.18
C ASN A 160 21.14 5.74 -7.10
N ILE A 161 21.41 5.95 -8.39
CA ILE A 161 20.45 6.51 -9.35
C ILE A 161 19.19 5.64 -9.47
N PRO A 162 19.28 4.34 -9.82
CA PRO A 162 18.09 3.49 -9.91
C PRO A 162 17.37 3.35 -8.55
N ILE A 163 18.08 3.34 -7.43
CA ILE A 163 17.45 3.24 -6.11
C ILE A 163 16.70 4.52 -5.76
N PHE A 164 17.22 5.69 -6.12
CA PHE A 164 16.48 6.96 -5.99
C PHE A 164 15.20 6.95 -6.82
N VAL A 165 15.26 6.45 -8.05
CA VAL A 165 14.06 6.30 -8.89
C VAL A 165 13.03 5.40 -8.20
N ALA A 166 13.44 4.23 -7.71
CA ALA A 166 12.56 3.33 -6.95
C ALA A 166 12.01 4.00 -5.68
N GLY A 167 12.84 4.74 -4.93
CA GLY A 167 12.45 5.47 -3.73
C GLY A 167 11.43 6.58 -4.01
N ILE A 168 11.61 7.36 -5.07
CA ILE A 168 10.68 8.41 -5.50
C ILE A 168 9.35 7.80 -5.97
N VAL A 169 9.41 6.67 -6.68
CA VAL A 169 8.18 5.94 -7.07
C VAL A 169 7.43 5.49 -5.81
N LYS A 170 8.09 4.80 -4.88
CA LYS A 170 7.48 4.30 -3.64
C LYS A 170 6.94 5.42 -2.74
N TYR A 171 7.67 6.53 -2.68
CA TYR A 171 7.22 7.79 -2.07
C TYR A 171 5.89 8.23 -2.68
N GLY A 172 5.84 8.32 -4.02
CA GLY A 172 4.69 8.83 -4.76
C GLY A 172 3.47 7.94 -4.57
N GLU A 173 3.68 6.62 -4.52
CA GLU A 173 2.62 5.66 -4.27
C GLU A 173 1.96 5.84 -2.90
N ARG A 174 2.75 6.00 -1.83
CA ARG A 174 2.23 6.24 -0.47
C ARG A 174 1.43 7.53 -0.40
N SER A 175 2.05 8.58 -0.91
CA SER A 175 1.55 9.92 -1.02
C SER A 175 0.18 9.99 -1.73
N TRP A 176 0.07 9.35 -2.90
CA TRP A 176 -1.18 9.25 -3.64
C TRP A 176 -2.22 8.41 -2.89
N SER A 177 -1.80 7.30 -2.27
CA SER A 177 -2.71 6.44 -1.52
C SER A 177 -3.34 7.14 -0.31
N LEU A 178 -2.56 7.91 0.45
CA LEU A 178 -3.07 8.68 1.59
C LEU A 178 -4.05 9.77 1.13
N TRP A 179 -3.72 10.48 0.04
CA TRP A 179 -4.64 11.45 -0.55
C TRP A 179 -5.93 10.79 -1.04
N SER A 180 -5.84 9.68 -1.77
CA SER A 180 -7.00 8.93 -2.27
C SER A 180 -7.88 8.36 -1.16
N GLY A 181 -7.29 8.01 -0.01
CA GLY A 181 -8.01 7.53 1.17
C GLY A 181 -8.53 8.63 2.09
N SER A 182 -8.18 9.91 1.85
CA SER A 182 -8.74 11.05 2.57
C SER A 182 -10.20 11.28 2.17
N SER A 183 -11.01 11.86 3.04
CA SER A 183 -12.42 12.15 2.78
C SER A 183 -12.62 12.91 1.47
N LYS A 184 -11.79 13.93 1.20
CA LYS A 184 -11.84 14.69 -0.05
C LYS A 184 -11.49 13.83 -1.26
N GLY A 185 -10.34 13.14 -1.23
CA GLY A 185 -9.89 12.31 -2.36
C GLY A 185 -10.82 11.13 -2.64
N PHE A 186 -11.36 10.52 -1.58
CA PHE A 186 -12.34 9.45 -1.65
C PHE A 186 -13.64 9.94 -2.31
N ARG A 187 -14.21 11.05 -1.85
CA ARG A 187 -15.43 11.65 -2.43
C ARG A 187 -15.23 12.06 -3.90
N GLU A 188 -14.11 12.68 -4.23
CA GLU A 188 -13.78 13.06 -5.62
C GLU A 188 -13.66 11.86 -6.56
N SER A 189 -13.33 10.66 -6.05
CA SER A 189 -13.24 9.44 -6.86
C SER A 189 -14.60 8.79 -7.16
N ILE A 190 -15.61 9.07 -6.34
CA ILE A 190 -16.95 8.47 -6.41
C ILE A 190 -17.91 9.38 -7.18
N LEU A 191 -17.83 10.69 -6.92
CA LEU A 191 -18.79 11.64 -7.44
C LEU A 191 -18.71 11.73 -8.96
N PRO A 192 -19.85 11.63 -9.67
CA PRO A 192 -19.88 11.95 -11.10
C PRO A 192 -19.54 13.43 -11.30
N PRO A 193 -19.23 13.84 -12.54
CA PRO A 193 -19.11 15.25 -12.88
C PRO A 193 -20.34 16.00 -12.37
N PRO A 194 -20.18 17.21 -11.80
CA PRO A 194 -21.30 17.97 -11.27
C PRO A 194 -22.33 18.20 -12.39
N ASP A 195 -23.48 17.55 -12.25
CA ASP A 195 -24.63 17.77 -13.11
C ASP A 195 -25.56 18.76 -12.39
N PRO A 196 -25.69 20.00 -12.86
CA PRO A 196 -26.65 20.95 -12.30
C PRO A 196 -28.11 20.52 -12.53
N GLY A 197 -28.34 19.39 -13.19
CA GLY A 197 -29.65 18.87 -13.56
C GLY A 197 -30.21 19.61 -14.78
N PRO A 198 -31.39 19.20 -15.27
CA PRO A 198 -32.11 19.93 -16.30
C PRO A 198 -32.32 21.37 -15.85
N ASN A 199 -32.06 22.33 -16.72
CA ASN A 199 -32.35 23.74 -16.42
C ASN A 199 -33.88 23.92 -16.36
N TYR A 200 -34.44 23.79 -15.16
CA TYR A 200 -35.87 23.86 -14.91
C TYR A 200 -36.47 25.18 -15.39
N ALA A 201 -35.74 26.29 -15.26
CA ALA A 201 -36.20 27.58 -15.76
C ALA A 201 -36.40 27.55 -17.28
N LYS A 202 -35.42 27.05 -18.03
CA LYS A 202 -35.56 26.88 -19.49
C LYS A 202 -36.68 25.90 -19.87
N PHE A 203 -36.80 24.78 -19.15
CA PHE A 203 -37.87 23.82 -19.37
C PHE A 203 -39.26 24.44 -19.15
N MET A 204 -39.42 25.22 -18.09
CA MET A 204 -40.67 25.92 -17.80
C MET A 204 -40.95 27.01 -18.83
N ASP A 205 -39.95 27.77 -19.25
CA ASP A 205 -40.09 28.78 -20.31
C ASP A 205 -40.62 28.14 -21.60
N ASP A 206 -40.01 27.03 -22.05
CA ASP A 206 -40.44 26.25 -23.22
C ASP A 206 -41.87 25.67 -23.05
N TYR A 207 -42.24 25.24 -21.83
CA TYR A 207 -43.58 24.76 -21.53
C TYR A 207 -44.61 25.89 -21.68
N THR A 208 -44.36 27.08 -21.11
CA THR A 208 -45.24 28.24 -21.26
C THR A 208 -45.36 28.69 -22.71
N ALA A 209 -44.25 28.79 -23.44
CA ALA A 209 -44.27 29.21 -24.85
C ALA A 209 -45.14 28.29 -25.71
N LYS A 210 -45.00 26.96 -25.56
CA LYS A 210 -45.84 25.99 -26.29
C LYS A 210 -47.31 26.07 -25.93
N LYS A 211 -47.62 26.36 -24.67
CA LYS A 211 -49.00 26.56 -24.21
C LYS A 211 -49.61 27.82 -24.82
N ASP A 212 -48.85 28.91 -24.88
CA ASP A 212 -49.27 30.18 -25.45
C ASP A 212 -49.43 30.12 -26.99
N GLU A 213 -48.64 29.27 -27.66
CA GLU A 213 -48.79 28.93 -29.09
C GLU A 213 -50.02 28.05 -29.39
N GLY A 214 -50.73 27.59 -28.36
CA GLY A 214 -51.96 26.79 -28.49
C GLY A 214 -51.74 25.29 -28.57
N TYR A 215 -50.54 24.78 -28.28
CA TYR A 215 -50.30 23.34 -28.17
C TYR A 215 -50.87 22.77 -26.88
N HIS A 216 -51.39 21.54 -26.96
CA HIS A 216 -51.83 20.79 -25.78
C HIS A 216 -50.63 20.08 -25.15
N VAL A 217 -50.02 20.69 -24.12
CA VAL A 217 -48.83 20.16 -23.45
C VAL A 217 -49.20 19.52 -22.11
N THR A 218 -48.87 18.25 -21.95
CA THR A 218 -49.01 17.51 -20.68
C THR A 218 -47.65 17.31 -20.06
N LEU A 219 -47.54 17.58 -18.75
CA LEU A 219 -46.36 17.24 -17.97
C LEU A 219 -46.46 15.75 -17.65
N GLU A 220 -45.64 14.96 -18.32
CA GLU A 220 -45.41 13.58 -17.95
C GLU A 220 -44.20 13.56 -17.02
N GLU A 221 -44.40 13.03 -15.81
CA GLU A 221 -43.29 12.76 -14.91
C GLU A 221 -42.47 11.66 -15.59
N VAL A 222 -41.25 12.01 -16.02
CA VAL A 222 -40.32 10.99 -16.54
C VAL A 222 -39.99 10.13 -15.34
N ASP A 223 -40.70 9.02 -15.20
CA ASP A 223 -40.30 7.97 -14.30
C ASP A 223 -38.95 7.49 -14.87
N GLU A 224 -37.85 7.89 -14.22
CA GLU A 224 -36.50 7.38 -14.51
C GLU A 224 -36.38 5.87 -14.20
N THR A 225 -37.50 5.13 -14.19
CA THR A 225 -37.56 3.67 -14.22
C THR A 225 -37.01 3.08 -15.52
N THR A 226 -36.60 3.90 -16.50
CA THR A 226 -35.84 3.40 -17.65
C THR A 226 -34.34 3.43 -17.34
N PRO A 227 -33.69 2.28 -17.10
CA PRO A 227 -32.27 2.20 -16.78
C PRO A 227 -31.47 2.55 -18.04
N SER A 228 -31.25 3.83 -18.35
CA SER A 228 -30.67 4.20 -19.65
C SER A 228 -29.37 5.01 -19.58
N LEU A 229 -28.83 5.30 -18.39
CA LEU A 229 -27.50 5.92 -18.28
C LEU A 229 -26.49 5.16 -17.40
N LEU A 230 -26.90 4.07 -16.75
CA LEU A 230 -25.98 3.12 -16.08
C LEU A 230 -25.90 1.74 -16.75
N GLU A 231 -26.80 1.44 -17.69
CA GLU A 231 -26.77 0.18 -18.45
C GLU A 231 -25.61 0.15 -19.48
N HIS A 232 -25.02 1.31 -19.80
CA HIS A 232 -24.06 1.37 -20.91
C HIS A 232 -22.64 0.87 -20.60
N ASN A 233 -22.30 0.49 -19.35
CA ASN A 233 -20.95 0.02 -19.01
C ASN A 233 -20.84 -1.33 -18.30
N TYR A 234 -21.94 -2.07 -18.07
CA TYR A 234 -21.87 -3.39 -17.40
C TYR A 234 -22.70 -4.49 -18.06
N GLN A 235 -23.08 -4.33 -19.32
CA GLN A 235 -23.57 -5.44 -20.15
C GLN A 235 -22.40 -6.19 -20.80
N GLY A 236 -21.44 -6.61 -19.97
CA GLY A 236 -20.50 -7.66 -20.33
C GLY A 236 -21.15 -8.98 -19.96
N GLU A 237 -21.54 -9.76 -20.99
CA GLU A 237 -21.89 -11.19 -20.96
C GLU A 237 -21.89 -11.83 -19.57
N THR A 238 -23.05 -12.28 -19.08
CA THR A 238 -23.15 -13.21 -17.95
C THR A 238 -22.56 -14.57 -18.34
N LYS A 239 -21.23 -14.61 -18.48
CA LYS A 239 -20.45 -15.85 -18.48
C LYS A 239 -20.68 -16.49 -17.12
N ILE A 240 -21.14 -17.73 -17.14
CA ILE A 240 -21.23 -18.58 -15.95
C ILE A 240 -19.85 -18.52 -15.27
N PRO A 241 -19.76 -18.07 -14.01
CA PRO A 241 -18.47 -17.95 -13.32
C PRO A 241 -17.73 -19.29 -13.35
N ASN A 242 -16.42 -19.25 -13.58
CA ASN A 242 -15.61 -20.47 -13.58
C ASN A 242 -15.78 -21.23 -12.25
N PRO A 243 -16.34 -22.46 -12.25
CA PRO A 243 -16.66 -23.18 -11.01
C PRO A 243 -15.41 -23.62 -10.23
N ASN A 244 -14.23 -23.54 -10.85
CA ASN A 244 -12.96 -23.91 -10.21
C ASN A 244 -12.44 -22.85 -9.22
N ILE A 245 -13.02 -21.65 -9.20
CA ILE A 245 -12.65 -20.60 -8.25
C ILE A 245 -13.65 -20.61 -7.09
N PRO A 246 -13.19 -20.82 -5.85
CA PRO A 246 -14.06 -20.81 -4.67
C PRO A 246 -14.72 -19.44 -4.52
N HIS A 247 -16.00 -19.43 -4.12
CA HIS A 247 -16.80 -18.22 -3.88
C HIS A 247 -16.88 -17.25 -5.08
N ALA A 248 -16.69 -17.74 -6.31
CA ALA A 248 -16.76 -16.91 -7.52
C ALA A 248 -18.11 -16.19 -7.66
N ARG A 249 -19.21 -16.82 -7.23
CA ARG A 249 -20.53 -16.19 -7.25
C ARG A 249 -20.60 -14.98 -6.31
N ALA A 250 -20.21 -15.15 -5.05
CA ALA A 250 -20.20 -14.06 -4.06
C ALA A 250 -19.27 -12.91 -4.48
N LEU A 251 -18.17 -13.23 -5.17
CA LEU A 251 -17.24 -12.24 -5.70
C LEU A 251 -17.86 -11.38 -6.81
N HIS A 252 -18.58 -11.99 -7.74
CA HIS A 252 -19.31 -11.27 -8.78
C HIS A 252 -20.41 -10.38 -8.19
N ASP A 253 -21.17 -10.91 -7.24
CA ASP A 253 -22.26 -10.19 -6.59
C ASP A 253 -21.73 -9.01 -5.75
N GLY A 254 -20.67 -9.21 -4.96
CA GLY A 254 -20.05 -8.14 -4.16
C GLY A 254 -19.46 -7.02 -5.03
N LEU A 255 -18.90 -7.34 -6.21
CA LEU A 255 -18.44 -6.32 -7.15
C LEU A 255 -19.59 -5.58 -7.84
N LYS A 256 -20.75 -6.22 -8.02
CA LYS A 256 -21.96 -5.58 -8.55
C LYS A 256 -22.48 -4.51 -7.59
N PHE A 257 -22.47 -4.78 -6.28
CA PHE A 257 -23.01 -3.90 -5.26
C PHE A 257 -21.98 -2.98 -4.58
N TYR A 258 -20.69 -3.12 -4.90
CA TYR A 258 -19.59 -2.37 -4.30
C TYR A 258 -19.77 -0.84 -4.23
N LYS A 259 -20.49 -0.22 -5.17
CA LYS A 259 -20.79 1.22 -5.14
C LYS A 259 -21.59 1.66 -3.90
N ILE A 260 -22.46 0.79 -3.38
CA ILE A 260 -23.32 1.09 -2.23
C ILE A 260 -22.51 1.37 -0.97
N PRO A 261 -21.65 0.46 -0.48
CA PRO A 261 -20.82 0.74 0.68
C PRO A 261 -19.82 1.86 0.39
N GLU A 262 -19.35 2.03 -0.84
CA GLU A 262 -18.48 3.15 -1.22
C GLU A 262 -19.16 4.51 -0.95
N CYS A 263 -20.41 4.69 -1.39
CA CYS A 263 -21.22 5.87 -1.08
C CYS A 263 -21.47 6.05 0.42
N LEU A 264 -21.76 4.96 1.14
CA LEU A 264 -22.03 5.01 2.58
C LEU A 264 -20.81 5.49 3.37
N PHE A 265 -19.63 4.96 3.09
CA PHE A 265 -18.38 5.41 3.71
C PHE A 265 -17.98 6.82 3.30
N ALA A 266 -18.51 7.32 2.19
CA ALA A 266 -18.28 8.68 1.72
C ALA A 266 -19.25 9.69 2.35
N ASP A 267 -20.21 9.25 3.16
CA ASP A 267 -21.33 10.06 3.65
C ASP A 267 -22.11 10.69 2.47
N LEU A 268 -22.45 9.86 1.48
CA LEU A 268 -23.28 10.20 0.33
C LEU A 268 -24.65 9.54 0.43
N ILE A 269 -25.67 10.21 -0.11
CA ILE A 269 -27.03 9.70 -0.16
C ILE A 269 -27.13 8.61 -1.24
N LEU A 270 -27.68 7.46 -0.87
CA LEU A 270 -27.95 6.37 -1.80
C LEU A 270 -29.13 6.73 -2.71
N SER A 271 -29.05 6.35 -3.99
CA SER A 271 -30.19 6.41 -4.89
C SER A 271 -31.30 5.49 -4.39
N PHE A 272 -32.56 5.90 -4.58
CA PHE A 272 -33.72 5.05 -4.30
C PHE A 272 -33.66 3.72 -5.07
N GLN A 273 -33.11 3.74 -6.29
CA GLN A 273 -32.93 2.55 -7.11
C GLN A 273 -31.91 1.59 -6.48
N ASP A 274 -30.74 2.09 -6.09
CA ASP A 274 -29.69 1.28 -5.46
C ASP A 274 -30.19 0.61 -4.17
N HIS A 275 -30.92 1.37 -3.34
CA HIS A 275 -31.54 0.85 -2.13
C HIS A 275 -32.53 -0.28 -2.42
N LYS A 276 -33.46 -0.07 -3.37
CA LYS A 276 -34.48 -1.07 -3.74
C LYS A 276 -33.87 -2.34 -4.33
N THR A 277 -32.88 -2.20 -5.22
CA THR A 277 -32.21 -3.33 -5.86
C THR A 277 -31.40 -4.15 -4.85
N SER A 278 -30.68 -3.49 -3.94
CA SER A 278 -29.95 -4.17 -2.87
C SER A 278 -30.89 -4.90 -1.91
N GLN A 279 -31.97 -4.26 -1.48
CA GLN A 279 -32.97 -4.87 -0.60
C GLN A 279 -33.58 -6.13 -1.21
N LEU A 280 -34.01 -6.07 -2.47
CA LEU A 280 -34.57 -7.23 -3.17
C LEU A 280 -33.56 -8.36 -3.34
N PHE A 281 -32.28 -8.04 -3.52
CA PHE A 281 -31.22 -9.04 -3.63
C PHE A 281 -31.02 -9.78 -2.30
N PHE A 282 -30.85 -9.05 -1.19
CA PHE A 282 -30.60 -9.66 0.12
C PHE A 282 -31.83 -10.37 0.72
N GLN A 283 -33.05 -9.95 0.38
CA GLN A 283 -34.28 -10.62 0.82
C GLN A 283 -34.45 -12.02 0.21
N ASN A 284 -33.90 -12.24 -0.98
CA ASN A 284 -34.06 -13.50 -1.73
C ASN A 284 -32.84 -14.43 -1.61
N MET A 285 -31.81 -14.03 -0.86
CA MET A 285 -30.55 -14.76 -0.72
C MET A 285 -30.49 -15.52 0.60
N ASP A 286 -29.73 -16.61 0.64
CA ASP A 286 -29.32 -17.25 1.88
C ASP A 286 -28.33 -16.38 2.66
N TRP A 287 -28.35 -16.53 3.99
CA TRP A 287 -27.53 -15.71 4.88
C TRP A 287 -26.02 -15.97 4.70
N GLU A 288 -25.61 -17.20 4.40
CA GLU A 288 -24.19 -17.56 4.22
C GLU A 288 -23.60 -16.82 3.03
N HIS A 289 -24.27 -16.91 1.86
CA HIS A 289 -23.86 -16.16 0.67
C HIS A 289 -23.97 -14.64 0.88
N ALA A 290 -24.99 -14.15 1.60
CA ALA A 290 -25.11 -12.73 1.92
C ALA A 290 -23.90 -12.21 2.72
N PHE A 291 -23.43 -12.95 3.73
CA PHE A 291 -22.22 -12.59 4.47
C PHE A 291 -20.97 -12.63 3.60
N GLU A 292 -20.86 -13.57 2.66
CA GLU A 292 -19.74 -13.60 1.71
C GLU A 292 -19.70 -12.36 0.81
N VAL A 293 -20.85 -11.94 0.29
CA VAL A 293 -20.99 -10.72 -0.51
C VAL A 293 -20.55 -9.48 0.29
N ILE A 294 -21.05 -9.34 1.52
CA ILE A 294 -20.70 -8.22 2.41
C ILE A 294 -19.20 -8.26 2.77
N ALA A 295 -18.63 -9.45 3.00
CA ALA A 295 -17.20 -9.59 3.29
C ALA A 295 -16.33 -9.15 2.10
N VAL A 296 -16.75 -9.44 0.87
CA VAL A 296 -16.08 -8.96 -0.35
C VAL A 296 -16.17 -7.44 -0.44
N GLU A 297 -17.37 -6.88 -0.26
CA GLU A 297 -17.64 -5.44 -0.29
C GLU A 297 -16.79 -4.65 0.72
N LEU A 298 -16.86 -5.02 2.00
CA LEU A 298 -16.04 -4.41 3.05
C LEU A 298 -14.55 -4.62 2.82
N GLY A 299 -14.17 -5.77 2.27
CA GLY A 299 -12.79 -6.05 1.89
C GLY A 299 -12.26 -5.10 0.82
N LEU A 300 -13.09 -4.67 -0.13
CA LEU A 300 -12.74 -3.71 -1.17
C LEU A 300 -12.67 -2.28 -0.63
N VAL A 301 -13.61 -1.88 0.24
CA VAL A 301 -13.57 -0.57 0.91
C VAL A 301 -12.34 -0.48 1.81
N TYR A 302 -12.01 -1.55 2.54
CA TYR A 302 -10.80 -1.62 3.35
C TYR A 302 -9.54 -1.43 2.50
N ASP A 303 -9.45 -2.11 1.37
CA ASP A 303 -8.31 -1.99 0.45
C ASP A 303 -8.17 -0.56 -0.07
N MET A 304 -9.30 0.14 -0.28
CA MET A 304 -9.33 1.53 -0.72
C MET A 304 -8.82 2.52 0.34
N LEU A 305 -9.24 2.35 1.59
CA LEU A 305 -8.97 3.32 2.66
C LEU A 305 -7.64 3.08 3.39
N TYR A 306 -7.17 1.84 3.48
CA TYR A 306 -6.04 1.47 4.36
C TYR A 306 -4.80 0.93 3.63
N THR A 307 -4.86 0.72 2.31
CA THR A 307 -3.79 0.06 1.55
C THR A 307 -3.48 0.77 0.23
N LYS A 308 -2.37 0.42 -0.44
CA LYS A 308 -2.02 0.96 -1.78
C LYS A 308 -2.79 0.30 -2.92
N ALA A 309 -3.83 -0.46 -2.63
CA ALA A 309 -4.53 -1.30 -3.60
C ALA A 309 -5.13 -0.49 -4.76
N VAL A 310 -5.74 0.67 -4.51
CA VAL A 310 -6.35 1.53 -5.54
C VAL A 310 -5.36 1.88 -6.65
N LEU A 311 -4.17 2.32 -6.25
CA LEU A 311 -3.10 2.66 -7.18
C LEU A 311 -2.56 1.39 -7.85
N THR A 312 -2.41 0.32 -7.08
CA THR A 312 -1.82 -0.94 -7.58
C THR A 312 -2.65 -1.59 -8.69
N TYR A 313 -3.98 -1.53 -8.65
CA TYR A 313 -4.82 -2.06 -9.75
C TYR A 313 -4.86 -1.17 -10.99
N SER A 314 -4.39 0.07 -10.90
CA SER A 314 -4.35 0.96 -12.06
C SER A 314 -3.22 0.56 -13.00
N LYS A 315 -3.44 0.69 -14.31
CA LYS A 315 -2.39 0.50 -15.34
C LYS A 315 -1.13 1.32 -15.03
N ARG A 316 -1.32 2.54 -14.50
CA ARG A 316 -0.21 3.42 -14.09
C ARG A 316 0.56 2.84 -12.90
N GLY A 317 -0.13 2.30 -11.89
CA GLY A 317 0.52 1.69 -10.73
C GLY A 317 1.28 0.41 -11.06
N ILE A 318 0.73 -0.46 -11.92
CA ILE A 318 1.45 -1.65 -12.41
C ILE A 318 2.74 -1.25 -13.13
N PHE A 319 2.68 -0.22 -13.99
CA PHE A 319 3.87 0.30 -14.67
C PHE A 319 4.90 0.85 -13.66
N LEU A 320 4.48 1.68 -12.70
CA LEU A 320 5.36 2.23 -11.67
C LEU A 320 6.03 1.14 -10.81
N LYS A 321 5.29 0.10 -10.39
CA LYS A 321 5.87 -1.04 -9.67
C LYS A 321 6.87 -1.82 -10.51
N SER A 322 6.58 -2.01 -11.80
CA SER A 322 7.51 -2.67 -12.71
C SER A 322 8.80 -1.86 -12.85
N VAL A 323 8.71 -0.53 -12.96
CA VAL A 323 9.88 0.35 -12.96
C VAL A 323 10.67 0.23 -11.66
N SER A 324 10.01 0.30 -10.49
CA SER A 324 10.65 0.10 -9.18
C SER A 324 11.41 -1.23 -9.11
N PHE A 325 10.77 -2.33 -9.49
CA PHE A 325 11.36 -3.67 -9.47
C PHE A 325 12.56 -3.82 -10.39
N PHE A 326 12.47 -3.30 -11.62
CA PHE A 326 13.61 -3.36 -12.52
C PHE A 326 14.74 -2.44 -12.07
N CYS A 327 14.44 -1.29 -11.46
CA CYS A 327 15.44 -0.41 -10.86
C CYS A 327 16.17 -1.09 -9.69
N THR A 328 15.46 -1.72 -8.75
CA THR A 328 16.06 -2.43 -7.60
C THR A 328 16.89 -3.63 -8.06
N LEU A 329 16.38 -4.41 -9.02
CA LEU A 329 17.10 -5.56 -9.60
C LEU A 329 18.36 -5.13 -10.35
N PHE A 330 18.27 -4.10 -11.20
CA PHE A 330 19.41 -3.57 -11.93
C PHE A 330 20.48 -3.02 -10.97
N ALA A 331 20.05 -2.34 -9.91
CA ALA A 331 20.95 -1.84 -8.87
C ALA A 331 21.66 -2.98 -8.12
N LEU A 332 20.96 -4.06 -7.77
CA LEU A 332 21.58 -5.24 -7.14
C LEU A 332 22.61 -5.91 -8.04
N ILE A 333 22.28 -6.10 -9.32
CA ILE A 333 23.19 -6.71 -10.31
C ILE A 333 24.43 -5.82 -10.48
N SER A 334 24.23 -4.51 -10.65
CA SER A 334 25.31 -3.54 -10.80
C SER A 334 26.20 -3.50 -9.56
N PHE A 335 25.62 -3.47 -8.35
CA PHE A 335 26.35 -3.52 -7.10
C PHE A 335 27.17 -4.81 -6.99
N SER A 336 26.54 -5.97 -7.18
CA SER A 336 27.21 -7.28 -7.11
C SER A 336 28.35 -7.40 -8.12
N PHE A 337 28.16 -6.91 -9.35
CA PHE A 337 29.20 -6.90 -10.37
C PHE A 337 30.38 -5.99 -10.01
N LEU A 338 30.11 -4.80 -9.48
CA LEU A 338 31.13 -3.84 -9.06
C LEU A 338 31.92 -4.36 -7.84
N ILE A 339 31.24 -5.00 -6.88
CA ILE A 339 31.91 -5.65 -5.75
C ILE A 339 32.78 -6.81 -6.23
N TYR A 340 32.25 -7.71 -7.06
CA TYR A 340 33.02 -8.84 -7.60
C TYR A 340 34.27 -8.38 -8.36
N LYS A 341 34.16 -7.31 -9.15
CA LYS A 341 35.30 -6.73 -9.88
C LYS A 341 36.29 -6.01 -8.95
N GLY A 342 35.82 -5.41 -7.87
CA GLY A 342 36.64 -4.71 -6.87
C GLY A 342 37.37 -5.64 -5.90
N ASP A 343 36.75 -6.76 -5.53
CA ASP A 343 37.25 -7.77 -4.57
C ASP A 343 38.47 -8.55 -5.09
N VAL A 344 38.72 -8.54 -6.41
CA VAL A 344 39.96 -9.08 -7.00
C VAL A 344 41.21 -8.36 -6.46
N ASN A 345 41.08 -7.16 -5.87
CA ASN A 345 42.23 -6.30 -5.53
C ASN A 345 42.44 -5.98 -4.05
N GLN A 346 41.56 -6.30 -3.08
CA GLN A 346 41.84 -5.96 -1.67
C GLN A 346 41.07 -6.77 -0.63
N HIS A 347 41.79 -7.38 0.31
CA HIS A 347 41.27 -8.25 1.37
C HIS A 347 41.33 -7.53 2.73
N ASP A 348 40.28 -6.79 3.10
CA ASP A 348 40.19 -6.12 4.42
C ASP A 348 38.89 -6.48 5.16
N LEU A 349 39.03 -6.95 6.41
CA LEU A 349 37.97 -7.54 7.25
C LEU A 349 36.77 -6.62 7.54
N HIS A 350 36.92 -5.30 7.50
CA HIS A 350 35.84 -4.34 7.79
C HIS A 350 34.89 -4.11 6.58
N LEU A 351 35.28 -4.54 5.38
CA LEU A 351 34.44 -4.48 4.18
C LEU A 351 33.23 -5.44 4.24
N ASN A 352 33.29 -6.50 5.05
CA ASN A 352 32.26 -7.55 4.99
C ASN A 352 30.88 -7.09 5.47
N TYR A 353 30.79 -6.34 6.57
CA TYR A 353 29.48 -6.02 7.15
C TYR A 353 28.67 -5.05 6.29
N ASP A 354 29.29 -4.02 5.71
CA ASP A 354 28.58 -3.04 4.88
C ASP A 354 28.07 -3.68 3.58
N HIS A 355 28.87 -4.58 2.99
CA HIS A 355 28.46 -5.38 1.84
C HIS A 355 27.30 -6.32 2.18
N ILE A 356 27.40 -7.07 3.29
CA ILE A 356 26.35 -8.00 3.74
C ILE A 356 25.04 -7.25 3.97
N ILE A 357 25.07 -6.11 4.66
CA ILE A 357 23.87 -5.29 4.92
C ILE A 357 23.29 -4.78 3.59
N THR A 358 24.13 -4.30 2.67
CA THR A 358 23.65 -3.80 1.38
C THR A 358 23.00 -4.90 0.54
N ILE A 359 23.59 -6.10 0.50
CA ILE A 359 23.00 -7.27 -0.17
C ILE A 359 21.69 -7.68 0.50
N LEU A 360 21.63 -7.64 1.84
CA LEU A 360 20.42 -7.92 2.61
C LEU A 360 19.30 -6.92 2.28
N LEU A 361 19.61 -5.63 2.14
CA LEU A 361 18.65 -4.59 1.75
C LEU A 361 18.09 -4.83 0.34
N PHE A 362 18.96 -5.09 -0.65
CA PHE A 362 18.52 -5.40 -2.02
C PHE A 362 17.66 -6.66 -2.06
N THR A 363 18.12 -7.74 -1.42
CA THR A 363 17.41 -9.02 -1.39
C THR A 363 16.06 -8.86 -0.68
N GLY A 364 16.04 -8.16 0.46
CA GLY A 364 14.82 -7.84 1.19
C GLY A 364 13.84 -7.02 0.35
N ALA A 365 14.30 -5.97 -0.34
CA ALA A 365 13.44 -5.16 -1.20
C ALA A 365 12.82 -5.98 -2.35
N ILE A 366 13.60 -6.82 -3.02
CA ILE A 366 13.11 -7.70 -4.08
C ILE A 366 12.08 -8.70 -3.53
N ILE A 367 12.36 -9.33 -2.38
CA ILE A 367 11.41 -10.25 -1.73
C ILE A 367 10.11 -9.53 -1.38
N LEU A 368 10.18 -8.31 -0.84
CA LEU A 368 9.00 -7.50 -0.49
C LEU A 368 8.19 -7.13 -1.74
N GLU A 369 8.83 -6.78 -2.86
CA GLU A 369 8.14 -6.50 -4.13
C GLU A 369 7.48 -7.75 -4.71
N ILE A 370 8.17 -8.91 -4.70
CA ILE A 370 7.59 -10.20 -5.11
C ILE A 370 6.37 -10.54 -4.23
N TYR A 371 6.49 -10.36 -2.91
CA TYR A 371 5.39 -10.60 -1.99
C TYR A 371 4.20 -9.68 -2.29
N ALA A 372 4.45 -8.39 -2.55
CA ALA A 372 3.38 -7.46 -2.93
C ALA A 372 2.66 -7.86 -4.22
N VAL A 373 3.38 -8.42 -5.21
CA VAL A 373 2.77 -8.99 -6.43
C VAL A 373 1.91 -10.21 -6.10
N ILE A 374 2.37 -11.11 -5.22
CA ILE A 374 1.57 -12.27 -4.79
C ILE A 374 0.28 -11.81 -4.11
N VAL A 375 0.36 -10.86 -3.17
CA VAL A 375 -0.82 -10.30 -2.49
C VAL A 375 -1.79 -9.65 -3.48
N LEU A 376 -1.26 -8.92 -4.46
CA LEU A 376 -2.05 -8.31 -5.52
C LEU A 376 -2.82 -9.36 -6.35
N LEU A 377 -2.16 -10.45 -6.71
CA LEU A 377 -2.75 -11.55 -7.46
C LEU A 377 -3.76 -12.38 -6.63
N SER A 378 -3.62 -12.39 -5.30
CA SER A 378 -4.55 -13.05 -4.38
C SER A 378 -5.81 -12.24 -4.05
N SER A 379 -5.94 -11.02 -4.57
CA SER A 379 -7.02 -10.10 -4.22
C SER A 379 -8.37 -10.42 -4.84
N SER A 380 -9.45 -9.87 -4.27
CA SER A 380 -10.81 -9.99 -4.80
C SER A 380 -10.90 -9.55 -6.27
N ARG A 381 -10.30 -8.42 -6.65
CA ARG A 381 -10.32 -7.95 -8.05
C ARG A 381 -9.57 -8.87 -9.00
N ALA A 382 -8.42 -9.39 -8.59
CA ALA A 382 -7.68 -10.36 -9.40
C ALA A 382 -8.44 -11.69 -9.54
N MET A 383 -9.04 -12.18 -8.46
CA MET A 383 -9.88 -13.37 -8.46
C MET A 383 -11.11 -13.24 -9.38
N PHE A 384 -11.70 -12.04 -9.46
CA PHE A 384 -12.82 -11.76 -10.37
C PHE A 384 -12.36 -11.74 -11.82
N TRP A 385 -11.19 -11.15 -12.08
CA TRP A 385 -10.60 -11.22 -13.40
C TRP A 385 -10.32 -12.68 -13.81
N PHE A 386 -9.83 -13.51 -12.90
CA PHE A 386 -9.63 -14.94 -13.13
C PHE A 386 -10.94 -15.70 -13.35
N SER A 387 -12.03 -15.38 -12.66
CA SER A 387 -13.33 -16.06 -12.82
C SER A 387 -13.94 -15.81 -14.19
N ASN A 388 -13.69 -14.64 -14.77
CA ASN A 388 -14.16 -14.26 -16.11
C ASN A 388 -13.37 -14.88 -17.26
N HIS A 389 -12.20 -15.46 -17.00
CA HIS A 389 -11.31 -15.96 -18.05
C HIS A 389 -11.06 -17.46 -17.90
N ASN A 390 -11.66 -18.25 -18.78
CA ASN A 390 -11.51 -19.71 -18.78
C ASN A 390 -10.35 -20.16 -19.69
N SER A 391 -9.11 -20.07 -19.21
CA SER A 391 -7.93 -20.58 -19.93
C SER A 391 -7.04 -21.47 -19.07
N ARG A 392 -6.38 -22.45 -19.71
CA ARG A 392 -5.46 -23.38 -19.03
C ARG A 392 -4.30 -22.65 -18.32
N ARG A 393 -3.83 -21.53 -18.87
CA ARG A 393 -2.78 -20.69 -18.26
C ARG A 393 -3.26 -20.05 -16.97
N ILE A 394 -4.51 -19.58 -16.94
CA ILE A 394 -5.11 -18.94 -15.77
C ILE A 394 -5.35 -19.96 -14.66
N HIS A 395 -5.76 -21.17 -15.00
CA HIS A 395 -5.87 -22.25 -14.02
C HIS A 395 -4.51 -22.61 -13.39
N LEU A 396 -3.43 -22.65 -14.19
CA LEU A 396 -2.07 -22.86 -13.67
C LEU A 396 -1.60 -21.71 -12.79
N LEU A 397 -1.87 -20.47 -13.19
CA LEU A 397 -1.57 -19.27 -12.39
C LEU A 397 -2.33 -19.28 -11.06
N TYR A 398 -3.63 -19.58 -11.09
CA TYR A 398 -4.44 -19.72 -9.87
C TYR A 398 -3.90 -20.82 -8.95
N LYS A 399 -3.55 -22.00 -9.49
CA LYS A 399 -2.96 -23.09 -8.69
C LYS A 399 -1.62 -22.67 -8.05
N PHE A 400 -0.80 -21.93 -8.79
CA PHE A 400 0.44 -21.36 -8.26
C PHE A 400 0.16 -20.38 -7.12
N ILE A 401 -0.75 -19.42 -7.33
CA ILE A 401 -1.15 -18.44 -6.32
C ILE A 401 -1.72 -19.13 -5.08
N SER A 402 -2.62 -20.10 -5.26
CA SER A 402 -3.23 -20.88 -4.18
C SER A 402 -2.19 -21.64 -3.34
N CYS A 403 -1.12 -22.14 -3.95
CA CYS A 403 -0.01 -22.78 -3.24
C CYS A 403 0.75 -21.77 -2.34
N PHE A 404 1.06 -20.58 -2.86
CA PHE A 404 1.68 -19.52 -2.06
C PHE A 404 0.77 -19.02 -0.95
N GLN A 405 -0.51 -18.89 -1.26
CA GLN A 405 -1.55 -18.51 -0.34
C GLN A 405 -1.67 -19.49 0.85
N PHE A 406 -1.61 -20.79 0.56
CA PHE A 406 -1.54 -21.84 1.59
C PHE A 406 -0.27 -21.72 2.44
N PHE A 407 0.90 -21.57 1.81
CA PHE A 407 2.19 -21.46 2.51
C PHE A 407 2.29 -20.20 3.39
N LEU A 408 1.72 -19.09 2.94
CA LEU A 408 1.68 -17.82 3.64
C LEU A 408 0.52 -17.71 4.64
N ASN A 409 -0.21 -18.81 4.88
CA ASN A 409 -1.34 -18.88 5.83
C ASN A 409 -2.50 -17.90 5.50
N PHE A 410 -2.63 -17.51 4.23
CA PHE A 410 -3.71 -16.67 3.71
C PHE A 410 -4.94 -17.53 3.42
N HIS A 411 -5.73 -17.89 4.44
CA HIS A 411 -7.08 -18.37 4.14
C HIS A 411 -8.00 -17.17 3.94
N THR A 412 -7.93 -16.54 2.76
CA THR A 412 -8.92 -15.55 2.33
C THR A 412 -10.28 -16.26 2.26
N LEU A 413 -11.30 -15.62 2.82
CA LEU A 413 -12.64 -16.14 3.09
C LEU A 413 -12.77 -17.24 4.15
N SER A 414 -12.16 -18.42 4.01
CA SER A 414 -12.50 -19.55 4.90
C SER A 414 -12.19 -19.29 6.38
N ARG A 415 -11.10 -18.58 6.73
CA ARG A 415 -10.81 -18.29 8.16
C ARG A 415 -11.66 -17.17 8.75
N GLY A 416 -12.15 -16.22 7.95
CA GLY A 416 -13.11 -15.22 8.43
C GLY A 416 -14.44 -15.87 8.81
N LEU A 417 -14.91 -16.79 7.97
CA LEU A 417 -16.10 -17.61 8.22
C LEU A 417 -15.90 -18.61 9.37
N ILE A 418 -14.74 -19.30 9.46
CA ILE A 418 -14.45 -20.21 10.57
C ILE A 418 -14.34 -19.46 11.92
N LEU A 419 -13.85 -18.22 11.93
CA LEU A 419 -13.81 -17.42 13.16
C LEU A 419 -15.20 -16.92 13.58
N CYS A 420 -16.07 -16.52 12.64
CA CYS A 420 -17.48 -16.27 12.95
C CYS A 420 -18.20 -17.53 13.46
N HIS A 421 -17.89 -18.70 12.90
CA HIS A 421 -18.44 -19.98 13.35
C HIS A 421 -17.94 -20.39 14.75
N ASN A 422 -16.70 -20.04 15.12
CA ASN A 422 -16.14 -20.37 16.44
C ASN A 422 -16.47 -19.32 17.52
N SER A 423 -16.75 -18.06 17.16
CA SER A 423 -17.20 -17.05 18.12
C SER A 423 -18.68 -17.22 18.48
N THR A 424 -19.53 -17.66 17.55
CA THR A 424 -20.95 -17.94 17.84
C THR A 424 -21.17 -19.23 18.64
N SER A 425 -20.21 -20.16 18.63
CA SER A 425 -20.27 -21.38 19.45
C SER A 425 -19.81 -21.18 20.91
N LEU A 426 -19.25 -20.03 21.27
CA LEU A 426 -18.78 -19.73 22.63
C LEU A 426 -19.72 -18.78 23.40
N ASP A 427 -20.67 -18.13 22.73
CA ASP A 427 -21.65 -17.23 23.35
C ASP A 427 -23.07 -17.82 23.46
N PHE A 428 -23.25 -19.12 23.15
CA PHE A 428 -24.47 -19.90 23.40
C PHE A 428 -24.15 -21.25 24.06
N ALA A 429 -23.56 -21.21 25.25
CA ALA A 429 -23.49 -22.35 26.17
C ALA A 429 -23.71 -21.89 27.61
#